data_AF-A0A6C0E263-F1
#
_entry.id   AF-A0A6C0E263-F1
#
_cell.length_a   1.000
_cell.length_b   1.000
_cell.length_c   1.000
_cell.angle_alpha   90.00
_cell.angle_beta   90.00
_cell.angle_gamma   90.00
#
_symmetry.space_group_name_H-M   'P 1'
#
loop_
_entity.id
_entity.type
_entity.pdbx_description
1 polymer ?
#
loop_
_entity_poly.entity_id
_entity_poly.type
_entity_poly.pdbx_seq_one_letter_code
_entity_poly.pdbx_strand_id
1 'polypeptide(L)' 'MKTRSQTIKEVNQMPPYTVEIDFDEASSAWKLNKKSQGNGTYTYKCMATTKQGNPCNRKPLNECDFCKLHRKLNRL' A
#
# COMPACT_ATOMS: atom_id res chain seq x y z
N MET A 1 22.46 -31.99 14.61
CA MET A 1 21.39 -31.76 13.60
C MET A 1 20.12 -32.43 14.10
N LYS A 2 18.98 -31.73 14.10
CA LYS A 2 17.69 -32.33 14.44
C LYS A 2 17.20 -33.17 13.27
N THR A 3 16.56 -34.29 13.58
CA THR A 3 15.97 -35.15 12.54
C THR A 3 14.64 -34.56 12.06
N ARG A 4 14.24 -34.85 10.81
CA ARG A 4 13.00 -34.34 10.21
C ARG A 4 11.76 -34.53 11.10
N SER A 5 11.69 -35.67 11.80
CA SER A 5 10.59 -35.97 12.74
C SER A 5 10.62 -35.13 14.02
N GLN A 6 11.80 -34.72 14.48
CA GLN A 6 11.93 -33.79 15.61
C GLN A 6 11.48 -32.38 15.20
N THR A 7 11.80 -31.95 13.98
CA THR A 7 11.37 -30.64 13.45
C THR A 7 9.85 -30.54 13.29
N ILE A 8 9.19 -31.60 12.80
CA ILE A 8 7.73 -31.61 12.61
C ILE A 8 7.00 -31.57 13.96
N LYS A 9 7.52 -32.26 14.98
CA LYS A 9 6.97 -32.20 16.35
C LYS A 9 7.07 -30.80 16.95
N GLU A 10 8.16 -30.07 16.69
CA GLU A 10 8.34 -28.69 17.15
C GLU A 10 7.36 -27.72 16.46
N VAL A 11 7.14 -27.84 15.15
CA VAL A 11 6.20 -26.99 14.40
C VAL A 11 4.75 -27.20 14.87
N ASN A 12 4.36 -28.44 15.18
CA ASN A 12 3.01 -28.75 15.67
C ASN A 12 2.76 -28.30 17.13
N GLN A 13 3.80 -27.92 17.86
CA GLN A 13 3.71 -27.37 19.22
C GLN A 13 3.62 -25.83 19.22
N MET A 14 3.83 -25.18 18.07
CA MET A 14 3.59 -23.75 17.95
C MET A 14 2.08 -23.49 17.95
N PRO A 15 1.60 -22.48 18.70
CA PRO A 15 0.20 -22.10 18.62
C PRO A 15 -0.15 -21.75 17.17
N PRO A 16 -1.36 -22.11 16.69
CA PRO A 16 -1.78 -21.77 15.34
C PRO A 16 -1.72 -20.25 15.20
N TYR A 17 -0.95 -19.76 14.22
CA TYR A 17 -0.92 -18.34 13.91
C TYR A 17 -2.29 -17.98 13.31
N THR A 18 -3.09 -17.20 14.05
CA THR A 18 -4.35 -16.67 13.55
C THR A 18 -4.02 -15.56 12.56
N VAL A 19 -4.19 -15.85 11.27
CA VAL A 19 -4.03 -14.88 10.20
C VAL A 19 -5.34 -14.11 10.04
N GLU A 20 -5.48 -13.00 10.76
CA GLU A 20 -6.57 -12.05 10.57
C GLU A 20 -6.18 -11.04 9.48
N ILE A 21 -6.52 -11.34 8.21
CA ILE A 21 -6.31 -10.40 7.10
C ILE A 21 -7.57 -9.57 6.92
N ASP A 22 -7.48 -8.27 7.24
CA ASP A 22 -8.50 -7.29 6.88
C ASP A 22 -8.32 -6.85 5.42
N PHE A 23 -9.12 -7.44 4.53
CA PHE A 23 -9.11 -7.09 3.11
C PHE A 23 -9.79 -5.74 2.83
N ASP A 24 -10.70 -5.28 3.69
CA ASP A 24 -11.43 -4.03 3.50
C ASP A 24 -10.55 -2.83 3.80
N GLU A 25 -9.77 -2.89 4.88
CA GLU A 25 -8.75 -1.91 5.19
C GLU A 25 -7.68 -1.87 4.10
N ALA A 26 -7.16 -3.04 3.69
CA ALA A 26 -6.17 -3.14 2.63
C ALA A 26 -6.68 -2.56 1.29
N SER A 27 -7.94 -2.85 0.93
CA SER A 27 -8.60 -2.31 -0.25
C SER A 27 -8.74 -0.79 -0.18
N SER A 28 -9.11 -0.27 0.99
CA SER A 28 -9.24 1.17 1.25
C SER A 28 -7.89 1.88 1.13
N ALA A 29 -6.83 1.33 1.74
CA ALA A 29 -5.47 1.83 1.63
C ALA A 29 -4.95 1.81 0.19
N TRP A 30 -5.25 0.77 -0.58
CA TRP A 30 -4.89 0.70 -1.99
C TRP A 30 -5.60 1.77 -2.83
N LYS A 31 -6.90 2.01 -2.56
CA LYS A 31 -7.69 3.08 -3.20
C LYS A 31 -7.22 4.47 -2.74
N LEU A 32 -6.65 4.62 -1.56
CA LEU A 32 -6.11 5.90 -1.09
C LEU A 32 -4.95 6.41 -1.93
N ASN A 33 -4.20 5.55 -2.63
CA ASN A 33 -3.10 5.95 -3.52
C ASN A 33 -3.47 5.95 -5.01
N LYS A 34 -4.70 5.54 -5.33
CA LYS A 34 -5.22 5.46 -6.70
C LYS A 34 -6.47 6.32 -6.85
N LYS A 35 -6.86 6.52 -8.10
CA LYS A 35 -8.16 7.07 -8.46
C LYS A 35 -8.77 6.22 -9.55
N SER A 36 -10.08 5.97 -9.43
CA SER A 36 -10.85 5.37 -10.51
C SER A 36 -10.90 6.34 -11.69
N GLN A 37 -10.74 5.82 -12.90
CA GLN A 37 -10.95 6.58 -14.15
C GLN A 37 -12.26 6.17 -14.85
N GLY A 38 -13.09 5.34 -14.19
CA GLY A 38 -14.22 4.68 -14.82
C GLY A 38 -13.79 3.38 -15.53
N ASN A 39 -14.78 2.60 -15.99
CA ASN A 39 -14.58 1.34 -16.71
C ASN A 39 -13.70 0.31 -15.97
N GLY A 40 -13.73 0.32 -14.63
CA GLY A 40 -12.90 -0.57 -13.80
C GLY A 40 -11.40 -0.25 -13.81
N THR A 41 -10.98 0.87 -14.41
CA THR A 41 -9.56 1.25 -14.49
C THR A 41 -9.15 2.18 -13.34
N TYR A 42 -7.92 1.98 -12.86
CA TYR A 42 -7.33 2.78 -11.79
C TYR A 42 -6.00 3.38 -12.22
N THR A 43 -5.75 4.62 -11.81
CA THR A 43 -4.47 5.30 -12.02
C THR A 43 -3.92 5.79 -10.70
N TYR A 44 -2.59 5.83 -10.56
CA TYR A 44 -1.97 6.45 -9.40
C TYR A 44 -2.25 7.96 -9.36
N LYS A 45 -2.34 8.50 -8.15
CA LYS A 45 -2.44 9.94 -7.90
C LYS A 45 -1.25 10.43 -7.09
N CYS A 46 -1.04 11.74 -7.11
CA CYS A 46 0.03 12.42 -6.43
C CYS A 46 -0.03 12.20 -4.92
N MET A 47 1.10 11.84 -4.30
CA MET A 47 1.16 11.56 -2.85
C MET A 47 1.15 12.81 -1.95
N ALA A 48 1.24 14.01 -2.50
CA ALA A 48 1.27 15.23 -1.70
C ALA A 48 -0.13 15.67 -1.22
N THR A 49 -0.15 16.27 -0.04
CA THR A 49 -1.29 17.01 0.48
C THR A 49 -1.30 18.45 -0.04
N THR A 50 -2.49 18.96 -0.32
CA THR A 50 -2.71 20.35 -0.70
C THR A 50 -2.58 21.25 0.54
N LYS A 51 -2.40 22.56 0.32
CA LYS A 51 -2.37 23.55 1.41
C LYS A 51 -3.63 23.57 2.29
N GLN A 52 -4.73 23.00 1.79
CA GLN A 52 -6.00 22.87 2.49
C GLN A 52 -6.11 21.57 3.32
N GLY A 53 -5.06 20.75 3.34
CA GLY A 53 -5.03 19.45 4.03
C GLY A 53 -5.56 18.27 3.20
N ASN A 54 -6.20 18.53 2.06
CA ASN A 54 -6.77 17.47 1.22
C ASN A 54 -5.72 16.78 0.33
N PRO A 55 -5.86 15.48 0.03
CA PRO A 55 -4.95 14.75 -0.86
C PRO A 55 -5.03 15.25 -2.32
N CYS A 56 -3.90 15.24 -3.02
CA CYS A 56 -3.83 15.68 -4.40
C CYS A 56 -4.35 14.61 -5.39
N ASN A 57 -5.42 14.92 -6.13
CA ASN A 57 -6.00 14.01 -7.14
C ASN A 57 -5.34 14.06 -8.54
N ARG A 58 -4.22 14.77 -8.67
CA ARG A 58 -3.49 14.91 -9.95
C ARG A 58 -2.66 13.67 -10.26
N LYS A 59 -2.44 13.40 -11.55
CA LYS A 59 -1.56 12.32 -11.98
C LYS A 59 -0.11 12.62 -11.55
N PRO A 60 0.62 11.64 -10.99
CA PRO A 60 2.06 11.73 -10.77
C PRO A 60 2.81 11.90 -12.10
N LEU A 61 4.03 12.41 -12.02
CA LEU A 61 4.94 12.37 -13.16
C LEU A 61 5.47 10.95 -13.39
N ASN A 62 5.99 10.69 -14.59
CA ASN A 62 6.68 9.43 -14.83
C ASN A 62 7.84 9.31 -13.84
N GLU A 63 7.96 8.14 -13.21
CA GLU A 63 9.00 7.81 -12.23
C GLU A 63 9.06 8.76 -11.01
N CYS A 64 7.95 9.44 -10.70
CA CYS A 64 7.88 10.35 -9.57
C CYS A 64 6.52 10.26 -8.89
N ASP A 65 6.51 10.22 -7.57
CA ASP A 65 5.26 10.13 -6.78
C ASP A 65 4.46 11.43 -6.72
N PHE A 66 5.04 12.52 -7.22
CA PHE A 66 4.47 13.86 -7.17
C PHE A 66 4.08 14.36 -8.55
N CYS A 67 3.02 15.17 -8.60
CA CYS A 67 2.62 15.85 -9.83
C CYS A 67 3.55 17.05 -10.13
N LYS A 68 3.40 17.66 -11.31
CA LYS A 68 4.21 18.82 -11.75
C LYS A 68 4.28 19.95 -10.72
N LEU A 69 3.18 20.19 -9.98
CA LEU A 69 3.13 21.23 -8.96
C LEU A 69 3.89 20.83 -7.69
N HIS A 70 3.65 19.62 -7.18
CA HIS A 70 4.24 19.17 -5.92
C HIS A 70 5.69 18.69 -6.06
N ARG A 71 6.19 18.42 -7.28
CA ARG A 71 7.60 18.13 -7.55
C ARG A 71 8.54 19.27 -7.13
N LYS A 72 8.11 20.53 -7.26
CA LYS A 72 8.91 21.70 -6.87
C LYS A 72 8.90 21.96 -5.36
N LEU A 73 7.88 21.47 -4.64
CA LEU A 73 7.69 21.72 -3.22
C LEU A 73 8.40 20.69 -2.32
N ASN A 74 8.82 19.55 -2.88
CA ASN A 74 9.58 18.50 -2.19
C ASN A 74 11.08 18.50 -2.54
N ARG A 75 11.68 19.68 -2.70
CA ARG A 75 13.14 19.79 -2.50
C ARG A 75 13.33 19.97 -1.00
N LEU A 76 13.62 18.85 -0.33
CA LEU A 76 14.15 18.83 1.04
C LEU A 76 15.39 19.74 1.15
#